data_AF-A0A329LNQ4-F1
#
_entry.id   AF-A0A329LNQ4-F1
#
_cell.length_a   1.000
_cell.length_b   1.000
_cell.length_c   1.000
_cell.angle_alpha   90.00
_cell.angle_beta   90.00
_cell.angle_gamma   90.00
#
_symmetry.space_group_name_H-M   'P 1'
#
loop_
_entity.id
_entity.type
_entity.pdbx_description
1 polymer ?
#
loop_
_entity_poly.entity_id
_entity_poly.type
_entity_poly.pdbx_seq_one_letter_code
_entity_poly.pdbx_strand_id
1 'polypeptide(L)'
;MSGYGESRFAIAAASDGFQSRWHAVDVAVFGPRVAAAVEECYRPEIYAVCGQRCNHIATRLGPFTYGSRWLASRRCERCGWVVALSRGTVEQEIAHYLPDGAHRDVIAATAGGYPDLLRRIFVAILADAPPGRAGEPGHRSDLLAHAARHRPVVMVCQACNESSSAATAHGEETLCCPDSAVVCAECTFSAGPWAGEREGVPTGECVVGAPCSVLITLAHHYGVDVADGSDAEPPGRALSMPPRL
;
A
#
# COMPACT_ATOMS: atom_id res chain seq x y z
N MET A 1 6.21 -28.71 14.07
CA MET A 1 5.82 -27.37 13.55
C MET A 1 6.21 -26.29 14.57
N SER A 2 7.49 -26.16 14.92
CA SER A 2 7.94 -25.35 16.08
C SER A 2 8.64 -24.05 15.69
N GLY A 3 8.07 -23.29 14.75
CA GLY A 3 8.67 -22.03 14.25
C GLY A 3 7.80 -20.78 14.45
N TYR A 4 6.54 -20.93 14.85
CA TYR A 4 5.66 -19.80 15.15
C TYR A 4 5.59 -19.60 16.66
N GLY A 5 6.63 -19.03 17.25
CA GLY A 5 6.57 -18.55 18.63
C GLY A 5 5.46 -17.49 18.73
N GLU A 6 4.47 -17.72 19.60
CA GLU A 6 3.40 -16.81 20.07
C GLU A 6 2.62 -15.96 19.04
N SER A 7 2.96 -16.04 17.76
CA SER A 7 2.52 -15.11 16.73
C SER A 7 1.31 -15.67 16.01
N ARG A 8 0.14 -15.15 16.38
CA ARG A 8 -1.19 -15.51 15.83
C ARG A 8 -1.31 -15.41 14.30
N PHE A 9 -0.49 -14.61 13.62
CA PHE A 9 -0.63 -14.35 12.18
C PHE A 9 0.61 -14.78 11.40
N ALA A 10 0.42 -15.68 10.43
CA ALA A 10 1.43 -16.17 9.50
C ALA A 10 1.32 -15.49 8.13
N ILE A 11 2.42 -15.48 7.36
CA ILE A 11 2.43 -15.00 5.97
C ILE A 11 1.92 -16.10 5.04
N ALA A 12 0.99 -15.74 4.15
CA ALA A 12 0.54 -16.57 3.04
C ALA A 12 0.63 -15.81 1.72
N ALA A 13 0.83 -16.55 0.64
CA ALA A 13 0.79 -16.01 -0.72
C ALA A 13 -0.60 -16.25 -1.32
N ALA A 14 -1.16 -15.21 -1.91
CA ALA A 14 -2.28 -15.32 -2.82
C ALA A 14 -1.98 -14.54 -4.10
N SER A 15 -2.50 -15.04 -5.21
CA SER A 15 -2.55 -14.31 -6.47
C SER A 15 -4.00 -14.26 -6.90
N ASP A 16 -4.48 -13.08 -7.24
CA ASP A 16 -5.80 -12.88 -7.86
C ASP A 16 -5.73 -12.95 -9.41
N GLY A 17 -4.66 -13.56 -9.94
CA GLY A 17 -4.39 -13.67 -11.37
C GLY A 17 -3.61 -12.48 -11.93
N PHE A 18 -3.66 -11.30 -11.28
CA PHE A 18 -3.02 -10.08 -11.75
C PHE A 18 -2.03 -9.48 -10.75
N GLN A 19 -2.09 -9.79 -9.46
CA GLN A 19 -1.09 -9.35 -8.49
C GLN A 19 -0.87 -10.42 -7.43
N SER A 20 0.40 -10.78 -7.21
CA SER A 20 0.78 -11.64 -6.08
C SER A 20 0.99 -10.77 -4.86
N ARG A 21 0.19 -10.98 -3.82
CA ARG A 21 0.25 -10.21 -2.57
C ARG A 21 0.53 -11.12 -1.37
N TRP A 22 1.14 -10.53 -0.35
CA TRP A 22 1.34 -11.18 0.94
C TRP A 22 0.16 -10.91 1.86
N HIS A 23 -0.43 -11.98 2.35
CA HIS A 23 -1.62 -11.97 3.20
C HIS A 23 -1.30 -12.52 4.59
N ALA A 24 -2.10 -12.11 5.57
CA ALA A 24 -2.06 -12.65 6.92
C ALA A 24 -3.08 -13.78 7.06
N VAL A 25 -2.65 -14.93 7.58
CA VAL A 25 -3.52 -16.05 7.97
C VAL A 25 -3.48 -16.18 9.49
N ASP A 26 -4.64 -16.24 10.12
CA ASP A 26 -4.76 -16.50 11.55
C ASP A 26 -4.52 -18.00 11.84
N VAL A 27 -3.39 -18.32 12.44
CA VAL A 27 -3.01 -19.70 12.74
C VAL A 27 -3.85 -20.31 13.86
N ALA A 28 -4.47 -19.50 14.72
CA ALA A 28 -5.39 -19.99 15.75
C ALA A 28 -6.70 -20.50 15.12
N VAL A 29 -7.16 -19.87 14.03
CA VAL A 29 -8.34 -20.30 13.26
C VAL A 29 -8.00 -21.43 12.29
N PHE A 30 -6.86 -21.33 11.60
CA PHE A 30 -6.49 -22.29 10.58
C PHE A 30 -5.89 -23.60 11.13
N GLY A 31 -5.12 -23.54 12.23
CA GLY A 31 -4.43 -24.69 12.81
C GLY A 31 -5.32 -25.91 13.06
N PRO A 32 -6.49 -25.76 13.71
CA PRO A 32 -7.43 -26.86 13.92
C PRO A 32 -7.93 -27.48 12.61
N ARG A 33 -8.12 -26.68 11.54
CA ARG A 33 -8.57 -27.18 10.22
C ARG A 33 -7.50 -28.01 9.52
N VAL A 34 -6.22 -27.70 9.74
CA VAL A 34 -5.11 -28.53 9.25
C VAL A 34 -5.07 -29.86 9.97
N ALA A 35 -5.23 -29.86 11.30
CA ALA A 35 -5.23 -31.08 12.09
C ALA A 35 -6.34 -32.03 11.63
N ALA A 36 -7.57 -31.53 11.50
CA ALA A 36 -8.71 -32.30 10.98
C ALA A 36 -8.47 -32.81 9.54
N ALA A 37 -7.88 -31.99 8.67
CA ALA A 37 -7.63 -32.39 7.29
C ALA A 37 -6.57 -33.49 7.13
N VAL A 38 -5.60 -33.57 8.07
CA VAL A 38 -4.65 -34.69 8.14
C VAL A 38 -5.36 -35.99 8.52
N GLU A 39 -6.33 -35.92 9.43
CA GLU A 39 -7.12 -37.08 9.85
C GLU A 39 -8.04 -37.59 8.72
N GLU A 40 -8.63 -36.67 7.95
CA GLU A 40 -9.59 -36.96 6.88
C GLU A 40 -8.96 -37.06 5.47
N CYS A 41 -7.63 -37.02 5.37
CA CYS A 41 -6.88 -37.13 4.10
C CYS A 41 -7.32 -36.13 3.00
N TYR A 42 -7.66 -34.89 3.35
CA TYR A 42 -7.95 -33.82 2.39
C TYR A 42 -7.01 -32.62 2.55
N ARG A 43 -6.97 -31.74 1.55
CA ARG A 43 -6.21 -30.48 1.63
C ARG A 43 -7.15 -29.34 2.01
N PRO A 44 -6.99 -28.71 3.18
CA PRO A 44 -7.90 -27.65 3.61
C PRO A 44 -7.68 -26.40 2.78
N GLU A 45 -8.79 -25.73 2.45
CA GLU A 45 -8.72 -24.41 1.85
C GLU A 45 -8.20 -23.40 2.86
N ILE A 46 -7.28 -22.54 2.40
CA ILE A 46 -6.59 -21.57 3.24
C ILE A 46 -7.16 -20.20 2.90
N TYR A 47 -7.64 -19.50 3.92
CA TYR A 47 -8.17 -18.15 3.78
C TYR A 47 -7.36 -17.20 4.64
N ALA A 48 -6.96 -16.08 4.05
CA ALA A 48 -6.42 -14.94 4.76
C ALA A 48 -7.50 -14.27 5.60
N VAL A 49 -7.08 -13.48 6.60
CA VAL A 49 -7.99 -12.66 7.42
C VAL A 49 -8.80 -11.67 6.58
N CYS A 50 -8.32 -11.29 5.40
CA CYS A 50 -9.03 -10.42 4.48
C CYS A 50 -10.09 -11.15 3.62
N GLY A 51 -10.27 -12.46 3.82
CA GLY A 51 -11.14 -13.34 3.03
C GLY A 51 -10.50 -13.90 1.75
N GLN A 52 -9.27 -13.51 1.42
CA GLN A 52 -8.62 -13.97 0.20
C GLN A 52 -8.21 -15.44 0.31
N ARG A 53 -8.56 -16.24 -0.70
CA ARG A 53 -8.10 -17.62 -0.80
C ARG A 53 -6.59 -17.64 -1.08
N CYS A 54 -5.84 -18.32 -0.23
CA CYS A 54 -4.38 -18.44 -0.34
C CYS A 54 -3.98 -19.80 -0.89
N ASN A 55 -2.90 -19.82 -1.67
CA ASN A 55 -2.39 -21.05 -2.30
C ASN A 55 -1.64 -21.94 -1.28
N HIS A 56 -0.91 -21.30 -0.36
CA HIS A 56 -0.15 -21.95 0.71
C HIS A 56 0.21 -20.95 1.82
N ILE A 57 0.41 -21.46 3.03
CA ILE A 57 1.10 -20.71 4.10
C ILE A 57 2.59 -20.82 3.88
N ALA A 58 3.28 -19.69 3.85
CA ALA A 58 4.70 -19.62 3.60
C ALA A 58 5.47 -19.72 4.92
N THR A 59 5.46 -20.92 5.53
CA THR A 59 5.95 -21.14 6.91
C THR A 59 7.39 -20.77 7.17
N ARG A 60 8.22 -20.72 6.14
CA ARG A 60 9.63 -20.30 6.21
C ARG A 60 9.81 -18.77 6.19
N LEU A 61 8.77 -18.01 5.85
CA LEU A 61 8.84 -16.54 5.79
C LEU A 61 8.60 -15.88 7.16
N GLY A 62 8.24 -16.67 8.18
CA GLY A 62 7.99 -16.19 9.52
C GLY A 62 6.61 -15.54 9.70
N PRO A 63 6.41 -14.81 10.80
CA PRO A 63 5.13 -14.21 11.14
C PRO A 63 4.83 -12.99 10.28
N PHE A 64 3.54 -12.65 10.17
CA PHE A 64 3.11 -11.41 9.55
C PHE A 64 3.38 -10.25 10.52
N THR A 65 4.57 -9.66 10.45
CA THR A 65 5.04 -8.61 11.38
C THR A 65 5.88 -7.55 10.67
N TYR A 66 5.91 -6.33 11.21
CA TYR A 66 6.83 -5.29 10.76
C TYR A 66 8.29 -5.75 10.87
N GLY A 67 9.15 -5.26 9.97
CA GLY A 67 10.55 -5.68 9.86
C GLY A 67 10.76 -6.95 9.01
N SER A 68 9.70 -7.67 8.64
CA SER A 68 9.82 -8.73 7.64
C SER A 68 10.11 -8.11 6.27
N ARG A 69 11.25 -8.46 5.66
CA ARG A 69 11.64 -8.00 4.32
C ARG A 69 10.59 -8.32 3.25
N TRP A 70 9.82 -9.38 3.45
CA TRP A 70 8.78 -9.82 2.53
C TRP A 70 7.57 -8.90 2.54
N LEU A 71 7.32 -8.22 3.67
CA LEU A 71 6.19 -7.33 3.85
C LEU A 71 6.53 -5.87 3.52
N ALA A 72 7.77 -5.58 3.12
CA ALA A 72 8.18 -4.27 2.64
C ALA A 72 7.51 -3.89 1.32
N SER A 73 7.10 -4.90 0.51
CA SER A 73 6.36 -4.70 -0.73
C SER A 73 5.24 -5.73 -0.86
N ARG A 74 4.24 -5.44 -1.70
CA ARG A 74 3.12 -6.35 -2.04
C ARG A 74 2.29 -6.85 -0.84
N ARG A 75 2.44 -6.26 0.35
CA ARG A 75 1.65 -6.55 1.54
C ARG A 75 0.20 -6.13 1.33
N CYS A 76 -0.77 -6.98 1.64
CA CYS A 76 -2.20 -6.64 1.57
C CYS A 76 -2.57 -5.63 2.67
N GLU A 77 -3.12 -4.46 2.29
CA GLU A 77 -3.53 -3.40 3.23
C GLU A 77 -4.62 -3.89 4.19
N ARG A 78 -5.61 -4.64 3.69
CA ARG A 78 -6.69 -5.19 4.52
C ARG A 78 -6.16 -6.16 5.58
N CYS A 79 -5.26 -7.06 5.20
CA CYS A 79 -4.59 -7.93 6.18
C CYS A 79 -3.79 -7.12 7.19
N GLY A 80 -3.13 -6.06 6.72
CA GLY A 80 -2.34 -5.18 7.57
C GLY A 80 -3.15 -4.51 8.67
N TRP A 81 -4.24 -3.86 8.31
CA TRP A 81 -5.13 -3.20 9.26
C TRP A 81 -5.80 -4.18 10.22
N VAL A 82 -6.24 -5.36 9.77
CA VAL A 82 -6.80 -6.39 10.67
C VAL A 82 -5.77 -6.84 11.71
N VAL A 83 -4.53 -7.11 11.28
CA VAL A 83 -3.45 -7.50 12.20
C VAL A 83 -3.10 -6.37 13.16
N ALA A 84 -3.01 -5.13 12.67
CA ALA A 84 -2.65 -3.98 13.49
C ALA A 84 -3.70 -3.68 14.56
N LEU A 85 -4.98 -3.72 14.19
CA LEU A 85 -6.10 -3.58 15.14
C LEU A 85 -6.11 -4.74 16.16
N SER A 86 -5.86 -5.97 15.71
CA SER A 86 -5.83 -7.14 16.61
C SER A 86 -4.67 -7.11 17.61
N ARG A 87 -3.54 -6.47 17.28
CA ARG A 87 -2.33 -6.42 18.12
C ARG A 87 -2.16 -5.11 18.90
N GLY A 88 -3.00 -4.10 18.64
CA GLY A 88 -2.81 -2.76 19.21
C GLY A 88 -1.62 -2.01 18.60
N THR A 89 -1.21 -2.34 17.37
CA THR A 89 -0.05 -1.73 16.68
C THR A 89 -0.47 -0.70 15.63
N VAL A 90 -1.54 0.03 15.90
CA VAL A 90 -2.18 0.96 14.95
C VAL A 90 -1.24 2.07 14.47
N GLU A 91 -0.48 2.69 15.37
CA GLU A 91 0.47 3.76 14.98
C GLU A 91 1.58 3.26 14.05
N GLN A 92 2.02 2.01 14.22
CA GLN A 92 3.01 1.39 13.34
C GLN A 92 2.43 1.14 11.95
N GLU A 93 1.14 0.80 11.87
CA GLU A 93 0.43 0.66 10.60
C GLU A 93 0.25 2.01 9.90
N ILE A 94 -0.11 3.06 10.63
CA ILE A 94 -0.18 4.41 10.07
C ILE A 94 1.17 4.82 9.50
N ALA A 95 2.24 4.67 10.28
CA ALA A 95 3.60 5.04 9.88
C ALA A 95 4.07 4.34 8.59
N HIS A 96 3.61 3.12 8.34
CA HIS A 96 3.93 2.37 7.12
C HIS A 96 3.46 3.05 5.82
N TYR A 97 2.43 3.91 5.90
CA TYR A 97 1.85 4.60 4.75
C TYR A 97 2.28 6.06 4.63
N LEU A 98 3.05 6.59 5.58
CA LEU A 98 3.48 7.98 5.53
C LEU A 98 4.70 8.14 4.64
N PRO A 99 4.83 9.28 3.93
CA PRO A 99 6.04 9.57 3.19
C PRO A 99 7.24 9.71 4.14
N ASP A 100 8.41 9.26 3.67
CA ASP A 100 9.68 9.61 4.32
C ASP A 100 9.99 11.11 4.19
N GLY A 101 11.09 11.58 4.79
CA GLY A 101 11.44 13.00 4.81
C GLY A 101 11.56 13.63 3.42
N ALA A 102 12.25 12.96 2.49
CA ALA A 102 12.45 13.49 1.14
C ALA A 102 11.14 13.54 0.35
N HIS A 103 10.33 12.47 0.43
CA HIS A 103 9.02 12.46 -0.21
C HIS A 103 8.05 13.46 0.42
N ARG A 104 8.11 13.66 1.74
CA ARG A 104 7.31 14.65 2.46
C ARG A 104 7.58 16.05 1.93
N ASP A 105 8.85 16.40 1.71
CA ASP A 105 9.23 17.73 1.22
C ASP A 105 8.70 17.97 -0.21
N VAL A 106 8.78 16.97 -1.09
CA VAL A 106 8.21 17.05 -2.45
C VAL A 106 6.68 17.20 -2.40
N ILE A 107 6.01 16.44 -1.53
CA ILE A 107 4.55 16.55 -1.35
C ILE A 107 4.18 17.93 -0.83
N ALA A 108 4.90 18.45 0.15
CA ALA A 108 4.64 19.78 0.72
C ALA A 108 4.88 20.92 -0.28
N ALA A 109 5.82 20.76 -1.21
CA ALA A 109 6.12 21.74 -2.25
C ALA A 109 5.12 21.73 -3.40
N THR A 110 4.32 20.67 -3.54
CA THR A 110 3.30 20.55 -4.59
C THR A 110 2.09 21.44 -4.27
N ALA A 111 1.57 22.17 -5.25
CA ALA A 111 0.37 22.99 -5.06
C ALA A 111 -0.80 22.12 -4.60
N GLY A 112 -1.42 22.47 -3.47
CA GLY A 112 -2.47 21.65 -2.85
C GLY A 112 -1.96 20.34 -2.20
N GLY A 113 -0.66 20.25 -1.93
CA GLY A 113 -0.04 19.12 -1.28
C GLY A 113 -0.26 19.08 0.23
N TYR A 114 -0.66 17.92 0.75
CA TYR A 114 -0.89 17.69 2.18
C TYR A 114 -0.17 16.41 2.63
N PRO A 115 1.10 16.50 3.06
CA PRO A 115 1.88 15.31 3.44
C PRO A 115 1.26 14.53 4.60
N ASP A 116 0.49 15.20 5.45
CA ASP A 116 -0.15 14.62 6.63
C ASP A 116 -1.63 14.24 6.42
N LEU A 117 -2.21 14.46 5.23
CA LEU A 117 -3.64 14.21 4.98
C LEU A 117 -4.05 12.77 5.26
N LEU A 118 -3.27 11.81 4.76
CA LEU A 118 -3.58 10.39 4.94
C LEU A 118 -3.54 9.99 6.44
N ARG A 119 -2.59 10.54 7.20
CA ARG A 119 -2.54 10.35 8.67
C ARG A 119 -3.82 10.89 9.32
N ARG A 120 -4.23 12.11 8.98
CA ARG A 120 -5.44 12.74 9.53
C ARG A 120 -6.69 11.92 9.20
N ILE A 121 -6.81 11.42 7.96
CA ILE A 121 -7.90 10.53 7.54
C ILE A 121 -7.92 9.24 8.37
N PHE A 122 -6.77 8.57 8.55
CA PHE A 122 -6.71 7.35 9.36
C PHE A 122 -7.13 7.60 10.81
N VAL A 123 -6.62 8.66 11.43
CA VAL A 123 -6.96 9.03 12.81
C VAL A 123 -8.46 9.31 12.93
N ALA A 124 -9.06 10.01 11.97
CA ALA A 124 -10.49 10.28 11.97
C ALA A 124 -11.34 9.01 11.80
N ILE A 125 -10.98 8.11 10.87
CA ILE A 125 -11.66 6.81 10.70
C ILE A 125 -11.57 5.98 12.00
N LEU A 126 -10.41 5.95 12.65
CA LEU A 126 -10.21 5.21 13.90
C LEU A 126 -11.07 5.74 15.05
N ALA A 127 -11.31 7.06 15.08
CA ALA A 127 -12.13 7.72 16.09
C ALA A 127 -13.63 7.51 15.87
N ASP A 128 -14.09 7.51 14.62
CA ASP A 128 -15.52 7.52 14.28
C ASP A 128 -16.08 6.14 13.89
N ALA A 129 -15.43 5.41 12.97
CA ALA A 129 -15.97 4.16 12.46
C ALA A 129 -16.01 3.09 13.57
N PRO A 130 -17.09 2.31 13.75
CA PRO A 130 -17.20 1.35 14.85
C PRO A 130 -16.14 0.24 14.80
N PRO A 131 -15.60 -0.21 15.95
CA PRO A 131 -14.63 -1.29 15.99
C PRO A 131 -15.27 -2.62 15.56
N GLY A 132 -14.51 -3.42 14.80
CA GLY A 132 -14.88 -4.80 14.46
C GLY A 132 -14.42 -5.80 15.52
N ARG A 133 -14.64 -7.10 15.25
CA ARG A 133 -14.12 -8.19 16.08
C ARG A 133 -12.60 -8.32 15.90
N ALA A 134 -11.91 -8.69 16.98
CA ALA A 134 -10.46 -8.79 16.98
C ALA A 134 -9.95 -9.93 16.07
N GLY A 135 -9.13 -9.57 15.07
CA GLY A 135 -8.56 -10.51 14.11
C GLY A 135 -9.49 -10.87 12.95
N GLU A 136 -10.64 -10.20 12.83
CA GLU A 136 -11.59 -10.35 11.73
C GLU A 136 -11.69 -9.05 10.92
N PRO A 137 -12.00 -9.13 9.62
CA PRO A 137 -12.27 -7.94 8.82
C PRO A 137 -13.61 -7.31 9.25
N GLY A 138 -13.67 -5.98 9.22
CA GLY A 138 -14.88 -5.23 9.47
C GLY A 138 -14.84 -3.86 8.81
N HIS A 139 -15.93 -3.10 8.95
CA HIS A 139 -16.09 -1.80 8.29
C HIS A 139 -14.90 -0.86 8.51
N ARG A 140 -14.43 -0.71 9.76
CA ARG A 140 -13.26 0.11 10.11
C ARG A 140 -11.99 -0.35 9.40
N SER A 141 -11.65 -1.65 9.44
CA SER A 141 -10.43 -2.14 8.78
C SER A 141 -10.50 -2.00 7.25
N ASP A 142 -11.70 -2.14 6.69
CA ASP A 142 -11.92 -2.01 5.24
C ASP A 142 -11.81 -0.56 4.76
N LEU A 143 -12.35 0.40 5.50
CA LEU A 143 -12.18 1.82 5.21
C LEU A 143 -10.72 2.25 5.30
N LEU A 144 -10.01 1.83 6.35
CA LEU A 144 -8.59 2.12 6.52
C LEU A 144 -7.76 1.51 5.38
N ALA A 145 -8.05 0.26 5.01
CA ALA A 145 -7.37 -0.41 3.90
C ALA A 145 -7.67 0.24 2.54
N HIS A 146 -8.91 0.71 2.34
CA HIS A 146 -9.29 1.43 1.14
C HIS A 146 -8.53 2.75 1.03
N ALA A 147 -8.54 3.59 2.08
CA ALA A 147 -7.79 4.84 2.11
C ALA A 147 -6.28 4.62 1.88
N ALA A 148 -5.71 3.57 2.48
CA ALA A 148 -4.29 3.23 2.35
C ALA A 148 -3.83 2.93 0.91
N ARG A 149 -4.71 2.38 0.06
CA ARG A 149 -4.40 2.15 -1.36
C ARG A 149 -4.20 3.45 -2.13
N HIS A 150 -4.95 4.49 -1.77
CA HIS A 150 -4.88 5.81 -2.41
C HIS A 150 -3.73 6.68 -1.91
N ARG A 151 -2.75 6.11 -1.19
CA ARG A 151 -1.61 6.87 -0.65
C ARG A 151 -0.91 7.71 -1.74
N PRO A 152 -0.57 8.97 -1.45
CA PRO A 152 0.29 9.77 -2.32
C PRO A 152 1.66 9.10 -2.47
N VAL A 153 2.17 9.06 -3.69
CA VAL A 153 3.53 8.60 -4.01
C VAL A 153 4.21 9.63 -4.90
N VAL A 154 5.52 9.82 -4.68
CA VAL A 154 6.35 10.66 -5.53
C VAL A 154 6.84 9.81 -6.70
N MET A 155 6.57 10.26 -7.91
CA MET A 155 7.18 9.75 -9.13
C MET A 155 8.31 10.69 -9.56
N VAL A 156 9.30 10.12 -10.22
CA VAL A 156 10.43 10.83 -10.83
C VAL A 156 10.60 10.34 -12.26
N CYS A 157 11.37 11.06 -13.07
CA CYS A 157 11.67 10.63 -14.44
C CYS A 157 12.43 9.28 -14.44
N GLN A 158 12.43 8.60 -15.60
CA GLN A 158 13.11 7.32 -15.75
C GLN A 158 14.62 7.41 -15.44
N ALA A 159 15.28 8.52 -15.82
CA ALA A 159 16.70 8.72 -15.55
C ALA A 159 16.99 8.77 -14.03
N CYS A 160 16.17 9.47 -13.25
CA CYS A 160 16.29 9.46 -11.79
C CYS A 160 15.95 8.10 -11.17
N ASN A 161 15.00 7.36 -11.73
CA ASN A 161 14.63 6.04 -11.23
C ASN A 161 15.72 4.97 -11.48
N GLU A 162 16.52 5.14 -12.53
CA GLU A 162 17.64 4.25 -12.88
C GLU A 162 18.99 4.70 -12.31
N SER A 163 19.07 5.93 -11.78
CA SER A 163 20.29 6.53 -11.23
C SER A 163 20.35 6.45 -9.71
N SER A 164 21.54 6.59 -9.15
CA SER A 164 21.73 6.68 -7.69
C SER A 164 21.32 8.02 -7.08
N SER A 165 21.20 9.08 -7.89
CA SER A 165 20.80 10.42 -7.44
C SER A 165 20.25 11.30 -8.57
N ALA A 166 19.55 12.38 -8.22
CA ALA A 166 19.13 13.41 -9.17
C ALA A 166 20.33 14.11 -9.82
N ALA A 167 21.41 14.33 -9.07
CA ALA A 167 22.65 14.93 -9.56
C ALA A 167 23.28 14.11 -10.70
N THR A 168 23.25 12.79 -10.59
CA THR A 168 23.75 11.89 -11.64
C THR A 168 22.88 11.93 -12.89
N ALA A 169 21.55 12.10 -12.74
CA ALA A 169 20.61 12.10 -13.85
C ALA A 169 20.49 13.46 -14.57
N HIS A 170 20.64 14.57 -13.84
CA HIS A 170 20.33 15.92 -14.33
C HIS A 170 21.45 16.95 -14.14
N GLY A 171 22.61 16.56 -13.58
CA GLY A 171 23.78 17.42 -13.37
C GLY A 171 24.04 17.74 -11.89
N GLU A 172 25.30 17.98 -11.53
CA GLU A 172 25.83 17.97 -10.15
C GLU A 172 25.11 18.91 -9.16
N GLU A 173 24.52 20.02 -9.64
CA GLU A 173 23.80 20.98 -8.80
C GLU A 173 22.33 20.57 -8.51
N THR A 174 21.86 19.48 -9.13
CA THR A 174 20.45 19.06 -9.02
C THR A 174 20.23 18.21 -7.77
N LEU A 175 19.51 18.77 -6.80
CA LEU A 175 19.20 18.10 -5.52
C LEU A 175 17.96 17.18 -5.58
N CYS A 176 17.00 17.50 -6.45
CA CYS A 176 15.77 16.73 -6.64
C CYS A 176 15.41 16.60 -8.12
N CYS A 177 14.63 15.57 -8.48
CA CYS A 177 14.21 15.39 -9.86
C CYS A 177 13.31 16.58 -10.28
N PRO A 178 13.67 17.33 -11.34
CA PRO A 178 12.87 18.46 -11.83
C PRO A 178 11.53 18.01 -12.40
N ASP A 179 11.46 16.76 -12.87
CA ASP A 179 10.26 16.14 -13.42
C ASP A 179 9.50 15.30 -12.38
N SER A 180 9.65 15.62 -11.09
CA SER A 180 8.93 14.92 -10.04
C SER A 180 7.45 15.31 -10.00
N ALA A 181 6.60 14.33 -9.69
CA ALA A 181 5.16 14.53 -9.58
C ALA A 181 4.60 13.71 -8.41
N VAL A 182 3.57 14.23 -7.75
CA VAL A 182 2.88 13.53 -6.67
C VAL A 182 1.56 12.96 -7.18
N VAL A 183 1.43 11.64 -7.11
CA VAL A 183 0.29 10.93 -7.69
C VAL A 183 -0.38 9.99 -6.70
N CYS A 184 -1.62 9.62 -6.98
CA CYS A 184 -2.31 8.57 -6.27
C CYS A 184 -1.89 7.22 -6.85
N ALA A 185 -1.27 6.37 -6.02
CA ALA A 185 -0.78 5.05 -6.44
C ALA A 185 -1.89 4.14 -7.01
N GLU A 186 -3.09 4.18 -6.43
CA GLU A 186 -4.22 3.35 -6.87
C GLU A 186 -4.93 3.88 -8.12
N CYS A 187 -5.04 5.19 -8.28
CA CYS A 187 -5.78 5.80 -9.41
C CYS A 187 -4.91 5.97 -10.66
N THR A 188 -3.58 5.93 -10.50
CA THR A 188 -2.64 6.01 -11.61
C THR A 188 -2.47 4.63 -12.25
N PHE A 189 -2.60 4.55 -13.57
CA PHE A 189 -2.41 3.30 -14.28
C PHE A 189 -0.94 2.89 -14.23
N SER A 190 -0.71 1.65 -13.80
CA SER A 190 0.61 1.04 -13.73
C SER A 190 0.62 -0.25 -14.54
N ALA A 191 1.77 -0.57 -15.14
CA ALA A 191 1.88 -1.76 -15.96
C ALA A 191 1.64 -3.03 -15.12
N GLY A 192 0.87 -3.97 -15.67
CA GLY A 192 0.54 -5.23 -15.00
C GLY A 192 1.65 -6.29 -15.12
N PRO A 193 1.41 -7.53 -14.64
CA PRO A 193 2.41 -8.61 -14.67
C PRO A 193 2.95 -8.97 -16.04
N TRP A 194 2.19 -8.66 -17.10
CA TRP A 194 2.61 -8.87 -18.48
C TRP A 194 3.83 -8.03 -18.87
N ALA A 195 4.12 -6.95 -18.13
CA ALA A 195 5.16 -5.99 -18.46
C ALA A 195 6.56 -6.36 -17.95
N GLY A 196 6.72 -7.55 -17.33
CA GLY A 196 8.02 -8.05 -16.87
C GLY A 196 8.69 -7.09 -15.89
N GLU A 197 9.89 -6.62 -16.22
CA GLU A 197 10.67 -5.66 -15.40
C GLU A 197 9.96 -4.32 -15.17
N ARG A 198 8.93 -4.01 -15.98
CA ARG A 198 8.13 -2.80 -15.86
C ARG A 198 6.85 -3.00 -15.03
N GLU A 199 6.60 -4.20 -14.49
CA GLU A 199 5.45 -4.45 -13.60
C GLU A 199 5.43 -3.43 -12.45
N GLY A 200 4.29 -2.77 -12.25
CA GLY A 200 4.09 -1.77 -11.20
C GLY A 200 4.66 -0.39 -11.54
N VAL A 201 5.27 -0.20 -12.70
CA VAL A 201 5.73 1.12 -13.16
C VAL A 201 4.54 1.90 -13.72
N PRO A 202 4.26 3.12 -13.22
CA PRO A 202 3.24 4.01 -13.77
C PRO A 202 3.47 4.30 -15.25
N THR A 203 2.38 4.43 -16.01
CA THR A 203 2.45 4.80 -17.43
C THR A 203 1.81 6.18 -17.65
N GLY A 204 2.25 6.90 -18.67
CA GLY A 204 1.85 8.29 -18.89
C GLY A 204 0.43 8.47 -19.45
N GLU A 205 -0.27 7.38 -19.75
CA GLU A 205 -1.60 7.36 -20.35
C GLU A 205 -2.70 7.74 -19.36
N CYS A 206 -2.54 7.42 -18.07
CA CYS A 206 -3.51 7.75 -17.03
C CYS A 206 -2.78 8.02 -15.71
N VAL A 207 -2.51 9.31 -15.46
CA VAL A 207 -1.84 9.80 -14.26
C VAL A 207 -2.81 10.63 -13.45
N VAL A 208 -3.02 10.26 -12.19
CA VAL A 208 -3.94 10.97 -11.30
C VAL A 208 -3.14 11.58 -10.16
N GLY A 209 -3.11 12.92 -10.10
CA GLY A 209 -2.46 13.66 -9.02
C GLY A 209 -3.04 13.32 -7.64
N ALA A 210 -2.21 13.44 -6.60
CA ALA A 210 -2.68 13.32 -5.22
C ALA A 210 -2.69 14.69 -4.51
N PRO A 211 -3.69 14.97 -3.64
CA PRO A 211 -4.76 14.05 -3.23
C PRO A 211 -5.80 13.79 -4.32
N CYS A 212 -6.20 12.54 -4.52
CA CYS A 212 -7.24 12.19 -5.48
C CYS A 212 -8.63 12.41 -4.90
N SER A 213 -9.66 12.35 -5.75
CA SER A 213 -11.06 12.55 -5.35
C SER A 213 -11.52 11.64 -4.22
N VAL A 214 -10.98 10.42 -4.11
CA VAL A 214 -11.28 9.50 -3.01
C VAL A 214 -10.78 10.05 -1.67
N LEU A 215 -9.52 10.50 -1.60
CA LEU A 215 -8.97 11.07 -0.38
C LEU A 215 -9.65 12.40 -0.02
N ILE A 216 -9.97 13.22 -1.01
CA ILE A 216 -10.73 14.47 -0.82
C ILE A 216 -12.12 14.16 -0.24
N THR A 217 -12.82 13.17 -0.81
CA THR A 217 -14.16 12.76 -0.34
C THR A 217 -14.10 12.24 1.10
N LEU A 218 -13.12 11.39 1.42
CA LEU A 218 -12.91 10.90 2.78
C LEU A 218 -12.60 12.04 3.75
N ALA A 219 -11.75 12.98 3.34
CA ALA A 219 -11.41 14.13 4.16
C ALA A 219 -12.64 14.98 4.48
N HIS A 220 -13.45 15.32 3.47
CA HIS A 220 -14.71 16.04 3.69
C HIS A 220 -15.68 15.28 4.59
N HIS A 221 -15.87 13.96 4.36
CA HIS A 221 -16.76 13.14 5.17
C HIS A 221 -16.38 13.17 6.66
N TYR A 222 -15.08 13.14 6.95
CA TYR A 222 -14.55 13.15 8.31
C TYR A 222 -14.21 14.54 8.86
N GLY A 223 -14.54 15.63 8.13
CA GLY A 223 -14.21 16.99 8.55
C GLY A 223 -12.72 17.27 8.69
N VAL A 224 -11.88 16.60 7.89
CA VAL A 224 -10.44 16.85 7.82
C VAL A 224 -10.19 17.98 6.83
N ASP A 225 -9.61 19.09 7.31
CA ASP A 225 -9.35 20.25 6.46
C ASP A 225 -8.40 19.91 5.31
N VAL A 226 -8.86 20.17 4.11
CA VAL A 226 -8.07 20.26 2.87
C VAL A 226 -8.37 21.67 2.38
N ALA A 227 -7.37 22.53 2.16
CA ALA A 227 -7.66 23.81 1.51
C ALA A 227 -8.22 23.52 0.12
N ASP A 228 -9.32 24.19 -0.22
CA ASP A 228 -9.98 24.08 -1.51
C ASP A 228 -9.01 24.48 -2.62
N GLY A 229 -8.42 23.48 -3.29
CA GLY A 229 -7.46 23.64 -4.37
C GLY A 229 -8.13 23.35 -5.71
N SER A 230 -8.63 24.41 -6.34
CA SER A 230 -9.12 24.51 -7.71
C SER A 230 -8.22 23.83 -8.73
N ASP A 231 -8.82 23.12 -9.70
CA ASP A 231 -8.36 22.94 -11.09
C ASP A 231 -6.83 22.95 -11.29
N ALA A 232 -6.10 22.12 -10.56
CA ALA A 232 -4.70 21.90 -10.84
C ALA A 232 -4.61 21.27 -12.24
N GLU A 233 -4.04 22.00 -13.18
CA GLU A 233 -3.78 21.53 -14.54
C GLU A 233 -3.09 20.16 -14.46
N PRO A 234 -3.56 19.13 -15.19
CA PRO A 234 -2.94 17.82 -15.15
C PRO A 234 -1.44 17.99 -15.43
N PRO A 235 -0.54 17.26 -14.73
CA PRO A 235 0.89 17.40 -14.92
C PRO A 235 1.20 17.28 -16.41
N GLY A 236 1.66 18.39 -16.99
CA GLY A 236 1.83 18.54 -18.42
C GLY A 236 2.76 17.46 -18.97
N ARG A 237 2.40 16.91 -20.13
CA ARG A 237 3.27 16.04 -20.93
C ARG A 237 4.58 16.77 -21.24
N ALA A 238 5.62 16.52 -20.46
CA ALA A 238 7.01 16.76 -20.83
C ALA A 238 7.77 15.44 -21.00
N LEU A 239 7.10 14.35 -21.42
CA LEU A 239 7.79 13.20 -21.99
C LEU A 239 8.07 13.50 -23.47
N SER A 240 9.15 14.25 -23.72
CA SER A 240 9.76 14.30 -25.06
C SER A 240 10.31 12.92 -25.37
N MET A 241 9.51 12.07 -26.03
CA MET A 241 10.03 10.87 -26.67
C MET A 241 11.01 11.28 -27.78
N PRO A 242 12.21 10.68 -27.87
CA PRO A 242 13.02 10.83 -29.08
C PRO A 242 12.29 10.18 -30.27
N PRO A 243 12.46 10.71 -31.50
CA PRO A 243 11.81 10.16 -32.67
C PRO A 243 12.24 8.71 -32.88
N ARG A 244 11.25 7.84 -33.15
CA ARG A 244 11.49 6.45 -33.51
C ARG A 244 12.23 6.41 -34.85
N LEU A 245 13.39 5.73 -34.87
CA LEU A 245 13.96 5.15 -36.08
C LEU A 245 13.23 3.84 -36.41
#